data_AF-A0A6L6R3U9-F1
#
_entry.id   AF-A0A6L6R3U9-F1
#
_cell.length_a   1.000
_cell.length_b   1.000
_cell.length_c   1.000
_cell.angle_alpha   90.00
_cell.angle_beta   90.00
_cell.angle_gamma   90.00
#
_symmetry.space_group_name_H-M   'P 1'
#
loop_
_entity.id
_entity.type
_entity.pdbx_description
1 polymer ?
#
loop_
_entity_poly.entity_id
_entity_poly.type
_entity_poly.pdbx_seq_one_letter_code
_entity_poly.pdbx_strand_id
1 'polypeptide(L)' 'AARRLVHIPMGRFGEPSELAAAVAFLASDDSSFLTASNFLIDGGISGAYVTPL' A
#
# COMPACT_ATOMS: atom_id res chain seq x y z
N ALA A 1 2.57 14.07 -13.73
CA ALA A 1 2.74 13.20 -12.55
C ALA A 1 2.33 13.90 -11.24
N ALA A 2 2.83 15.10 -10.94
CA ALA A 2 2.60 15.81 -9.67
C ALA A 2 1.14 15.90 -9.18
N ARG A 3 0.16 16.20 -10.06
CA ARG A 3 -1.27 16.24 -9.67
C ARG A 3 -1.83 14.92 -9.12
N ARG A 4 -1.26 13.77 -9.48
CA ARG A 4 -1.72 12.46 -8.99
C ARG A 4 -1.19 12.14 -7.59
N LEU A 5 -0.03 12.68 -7.22
CA LEU A 5 0.60 12.45 -5.91
C LEU A 5 -0.16 13.15 -4.78
N VAL A 6 -0.89 14.22 -5.10
CA VAL A 6 -1.75 14.94 -4.14
C VAL A 6 -2.77 13.99 -3.50
N HIS A 7 -3.20 12.93 -4.16
CA HIS A 7 -4.17 11.98 -3.59
C HIS A 7 -3.53 10.82 -2.81
N ILE A 8 -2.20 10.77 -2.73
CA ILE A 8 -1.46 9.75 -1.99
C ILE A 8 -0.99 10.38 -0.67
N PRO A 9 -1.48 9.94 0.49
CA PRO A 9 -1.00 10.46 1.79
C PRO A 9 0.51 10.41 1.96
N MET A 10 1.17 9.38 1.44
CA MET A 10 2.64 9.27 1.47
C MET A 10 3.36 10.19 0.46
N GLY A 11 2.64 10.91 -0.40
CA GLY A 11 3.18 11.92 -1.33
C GLY A 11 4.06 11.37 -2.44
N ARG A 12 4.19 10.04 -2.57
CA ARG A 12 5.05 9.37 -3.56
C ARG A 12 4.38 8.13 -4.11
N PHE A 13 4.85 7.65 -5.25
CA PHE A 13 4.52 6.30 -5.69
C PHE A 13 5.25 5.26 -4.84
N GLY A 14 4.64 4.08 -4.74
CA GLY A 14 5.29 2.92 -4.18
C GLY A 14 6.37 2.40 -5.12
N GLU A 15 7.43 1.84 -4.56
CA GLU A 15 8.47 1.14 -5.28
C GLU A 15 8.11 -0.35 -5.44
N PRO A 16 8.54 -1.03 -6.52
CA PRO A 16 8.27 -2.45 -6.71
C PRO A 16 8.73 -3.34 -5.55
N SER A 17 9.79 -2.94 -4.85
CA SER A 17 10.30 -3.65 -3.67
C SER A 17 9.32 -3.66 -2.50
N GLU A 18 8.48 -2.63 -2.36
CA GLU A 18 7.46 -2.56 -1.30
C GLU A 18 6.35 -3.58 -1.53
N LEU A 19 5.93 -3.76 -2.79
CA LEU A 19 4.99 -4.83 -3.17
C LEU A 19 5.63 -6.21 -3.02
N ALA A 20 6.90 -6.36 -3.42
CA ALA A 20 7.61 -7.63 -3.27
C ALA A 20 7.72 -8.06 -1.81
N ALA A 21 8.00 -7.13 -0.89
CA ALA A 21 8.03 -7.39 0.54
C ALA A 21 6.64 -7.82 1.08
N ALA A 22 5.57 -7.16 0.63
CA ALA A 22 4.20 -7.54 0.99
C ALA A 22 3.84 -8.95 0.51
N VAL A 23 4.21 -9.30 -0.73
CA VAL A 23 4.01 -10.65 -1.27
C VAL A 23 4.84 -11.68 -0.51
N ALA A 24 6.09 -11.37 -0.17
CA ALA A 24 6.94 -12.24 0.63
C ALA A 24 6.34 -12.52 2.01
N PHE A 25 5.77 -11.50 2.66
CA PHE A 25 5.02 -11.66 3.91
C PHE A 25 3.82 -12.60 3.72
N LEU A 26 2.97 -12.33 2.71
CA LEU A 26 1.78 -13.15 2.42
C LEU A 26 2.10 -14.61 2.04
N ALA A 27 3.30 -14.86 1.52
CA ALA A 27 3.78 -16.20 1.18
C ALA A 27 4.44 -16.93 2.36
N SER A 28 4.67 -16.26 3.47
CA SER A 28 5.36 -16.79 4.65
C SER A 28 4.38 -17.33 5.70
N ASP A 29 4.92 -18.07 6.68
CA ASP A 29 4.15 -18.57 7.81
C ASP A 29 3.63 -17.44 8.74
N ASP A 30 4.20 -16.23 8.64
CA ASP A 30 3.77 -15.06 9.41
C ASP A 30 2.34 -14.63 9.06
N SER A 31 1.84 -15.01 7.89
CA SER A 31 0.45 -14.80 7.46
C SER A 31 -0.41 -16.07 7.49
N SER A 32 -0.02 -17.09 8.26
CA SER A 32 -0.69 -18.41 8.28
C SER A 32 -2.20 -18.40 8.58
N PHE A 33 -2.71 -17.35 9.23
CA PHE A 33 -4.15 -17.18 9.49
C PHE A 33 -4.80 -16.03 8.70
N LEU A 34 -4.07 -15.45 7.76
CA LEU A 34 -4.51 -14.34 6.92
C LEU A 34 -5.02 -14.89 5.58
N THR A 35 -6.33 -14.92 5.40
CA THR A 35 -6.97 -15.40 4.17
C THR A 35 -8.21 -14.58 3.83
N ALA A 36 -8.62 -14.59 2.56
CA ALA A 36 -9.77 -13.86 2.04
C ALA A 36 -9.80 -12.36 2.40
N SER A 37 -8.62 -11.75 2.56
CA SER A 37 -8.49 -10.34 2.94
C SER A 37 -8.11 -9.46 1.75
N ASN A 38 -8.59 -8.22 1.76
CA ASN A 38 -8.09 -7.17 0.86
C ASN A 38 -6.86 -6.52 1.50
N PHE A 39 -5.67 -6.99 1.13
CA PHE A 39 -4.40 -6.51 1.66
C PHE A 39 -3.87 -5.32 0.84
N LEU A 40 -4.23 -4.09 1.26
CA LEU A 40 -3.91 -2.86 0.53
C LEU A 40 -2.46 -2.42 0.76
N ILE A 41 -1.74 -2.15 -0.35
CA ILE A 41 -0.39 -1.57 -0.37
C ILE A 41 -0.41 -0.36 -1.33
N ASP A 42 -1.04 0.74 -0.90
CA ASP A 42 -1.41 1.85 -1.80
C ASP A 42 -0.97 3.24 -1.32
N GLY A 43 -0.11 3.31 -0.31
CA GLY A 43 0.34 4.57 0.27
C GLY A 43 -0.78 5.40 0.92
N GLY A 44 -1.93 4.77 1.23
CA GLY A 44 -3.06 5.36 1.94
C GLY A 44 -4.16 5.96 1.04
N ILE A 45 -4.06 5.80 -0.27
CA ILE A 45 -5.02 6.40 -1.23
C ILE A 45 -6.47 5.97 -0.94
N SER A 46 -6.70 4.69 -0.67
CA SER A 46 -8.05 4.15 -0.47
C SER A 46 -8.70 4.61 0.85
N GLY A 47 -7.91 5.09 1.81
CA GLY A 47 -8.37 5.47 3.15
C GLY A 47 -8.39 6.98 3.41
N ALA A 48 -7.92 7.81 2.48
CA ALA A 48 -7.75 9.24 2.71
C ALA A 48 -8.78 10.08 1.95
N TYR A 49 -9.59 10.82 2.71
CA TYR A 49 -10.50 11.83 2.15
C TYR A 49 -9.79 13.16 1.90
N VAL A 50 -8.98 13.62 2.85
CA VAL A 50 -8.12 14.81 2.73
C VAL A 50 -6.68 14.37 2.86
N THR A 51 -5.83 14.82 1.95
CA THR A 51 -4.40 14.56 1.97
C THR A 51 -3.63 15.75 2.55
N PRO A 52 -2.47 15.51 3.20
CA PRO A 52 -1.63 16.59 3.72
C PRO A 52 -1.18 17.51 2.60
N LEU A 53 -1.01 18.80 2.93
CA LEU A 53 -0.46 19.81 2.01
C LEU A 53 1.03 19.57 1.72
#